data_AF-A0A1B1YAS0-F1
#
_entry.id   AF-A0A1B1YAS0-F1
#
_cell.length_a   1.000
_cell.length_b   1.000
_cell.length_c   1.000
_cell.angle_alpha   90.00
_cell.angle_beta   90.00
_cell.angle_gamma   90.00
#
_symmetry.space_group_name_H-M   'P 1'
#
loop_
_entity.id
_entity.type
_entity.pdbx_description
1 polymer ?
#
loop_
_entity_poly.entity_id
_entity_poly.type
_entity_poly.pdbx_seq_one_letter_code
_entity_poly.pdbx_strand_id
1 'polypeptide(L)'
;MTETLLNFVEELGSDKNFWTGQGKGKKGGENEKIGSSNIRNMAVLANNADCYEELRLFVEYKIAKGNGWDGKFKGDRIFGHEVLRCMDKIYEMCNRNDREALRNISKFFGYLYWKVYALEKANKPRKTNN
;
A
#
# COMPACT_ATOMS: atom_id res chain seq x y z
N MET A 1 -0.87 -10.41 16.31
CA MET A 1 -0.44 -9.23 15.51
C MET A 1 0.06 -9.62 14.13
N THR A 2 1.16 -10.37 13.99
CA THR A 2 1.74 -10.72 12.67
C THR A 2 0.75 -11.34 11.69
N GLU A 3 -0.04 -12.33 12.11
CA GLU A 3 -1.07 -12.96 11.27
C GLU A 3 -2.09 -11.94 10.74
N THR A 4 -2.52 -11.01 11.59
CA THR A 4 -3.44 -9.94 11.18
C THR A 4 -2.83 -9.02 10.14
N LEU A 5 -1.54 -8.65 10.30
CA LEU A 5 -0.82 -7.86 9.30
C LEU A 5 -0.75 -8.60 7.96
N LEU A 6 -0.46 -9.91 8.00
CA LEU A 6 -0.44 -10.74 6.79
C LEU A 6 -1.82 -10.85 6.14
N ASN A 7 -2.90 -10.93 6.92
CA ASN A 7 -4.26 -10.89 6.38
C ASN A 7 -4.58 -9.56 5.67
N PHE A 8 -4.16 -8.42 6.23
CA PHE A 8 -4.29 -7.13 5.54
C PHE A 8 -3.45 -7.06 4.26
N VAL A 9 -2.24 -7.65 4.27
CA VAL A 9 -1.39 -7.76 3.08
C VAL A 9 -2.02 -8.65 2.02
N GLU A 10 -2.63 -9.77 2.42
CA GLU A 10 -3.37 -10.64 1.52
C GLU A 10 -4.57 -9.90 0.92
N GLU A 11 -5.30 -9.17 1.75
CA GLU A 11 -6.43 -8.38 1.32
C GLU A 11 -6.03 -7.33 0.28
N LEU A 12 -5.01 -6.52 0.53
CA LEU A 12 -4.60 -5.45 -0.38
C LEU A 12 -3.78 -5.96 -1.59
N GLY A 13 -2.92 -6.93 -1.37
CA GLY A 13 -1.99 -7.46 -2.37
C GLY A 13 -2.57 -8.53 -3.30
N SER A 14 -3.79 -9.02 -3.08
CA SER A 14 -4.40 -10.08 -3.89
C SER A 14 -5.01 -9.59 -5.21
N ASP A 15 -5.35 -8.31 -5.34
CA ASP A 15 -5.92 -7.75 -6.57
C ASP A 15 -4.83 -7.58 -7.64
N LYS A 16 -4.53 -8.66 -8.35
CA LYS A 16 -3.53 -8.67 -9.42
C LYS A 16 -3.85 -7.61 -10.47
N ASN A 17 -5.11 -7.43 -10.85
CA ASN A 17 -5.49 -6.48 -11.91
C ASN A 17 -5.15 -5.04 -11.53
N PHE A 18 -5.36 -4.67 -10.27
CA PHE A 18 -4.93 -3.37 -9.74
C PHE A 18 -3.41 -3.19 -9.87
N TRP A 19 -2.63 -4.16 -9.38
CA TRP A 19 -1.17 -4.08 -9.33
C TRP A 19 -0.50 -4.28 -10.70
N THR A 20 -1.10 -5.03 -11.63
CA THR A 20 -0.58 -5.25 -12.98
C THR A 20 -1.11 -4.24 -13.99
N GLY A 21 -2.20 -3.53 -13.68
CA GLY A 21 -2.76 -2.49 -14.54
C GLY A 21 -3.57 -3.04 -15.72
N GLN A 22 -3.92 -4.33 -15.71
CA GLN A 22 -4.64 -5.01 -16.78
C GLN A 22 -6.12 -4.59 -16.98
N GLY A 23 -6.57 -3.49 -16.36
CA GLY A 23 -7.96 -3.01 -16.46
C GLY A 23 -8.13 -1.48 -16.48
N LYS A 24 -7.06 -0.68 -16.57
CA LYS A 24 -7.18 0.78 -16.58
C LYS A 24 -7.11 1.28 -18.03
N GLY A 25 -8.22 1.86 -18.51
CA GLY A 25 -8.28 2.53 -19.80
C GLY A 25 -7.20 3.60 -19.92
N LYS A 26 -6.75 3.86 -21.15
CA LYS A 26 -5.63 4.72 -21.64
C LYS A 26 -5.52 6.17 -21.09
N LYS A 27 -6.27 6.56 -20.05
CA LYS A 27 -6.31 7.95 -19.56
C LYS A 27 -5.29 8.30 -18.47
N GLY A 28 -4.51 7.35 -17.97
CA GLY A 28 -3.43 7.65 -17.02
C GLY A 28 -2.09 7.18 -17.57
N GLY A 29 -1.11 8.09 -17.66
CA GLY A 29 0.24 7.76 -18.08
C GLY A 29 0.90 6.75 -17.15
N GLU A 30 1.96 6.08 -17.62
CA GLU A 30 2.77 5.11 -16.86
C GLU A 30 3.24 5.61 -15.47
N ASN A 31 3.26 6.93 -15.28
CA ASN A 31 3.66 7.62 -14.05
C ASN A 31 2.59 7.73 -12.95
N GLU A 32 1.33 7.39 -13.21
CA GLU A 32 0.23 7.57 -12.24
C GLU A 32 -0.07 6.33 -11.39
N LYS A 33 0.70 5.24 -11.57
CA LYS A 33 0.40 3.97 -10.93
C LYS A 33 1.19 3.79 -9.65
N ILE A 34 0.48 3.51 -8.57
CA ILE A 34 1.10 3.10 -7.31
C ILE A 34 1.78 1.73 -7.47
N GLY A 35 3.04 1.64 -7.06
CA GLY A 35 3.84 0.42 -7.16
C GLY A 35 4.62 0.11 -5.90
N SER A 36 5.45 -0.93 -5.95
CA SER A 36 6.22 -1.43 -4.81
C SER A 36 7.12 -0.34 -4.20
N SER A 37 7.71 0.55 -5.00
CA SER A 37 8.53 1.67 -4.52
C SER A 37 7.74 2.64 -3.64
N ASN A 38 6.50 2.98 -4.02
CA ASN A 38 5.62 3.82 -3.20
C ASN A 38 5.29 3.16 -1.86
N ILE A 39 5.01 1.86 -1.88
CA ILE A 39 4.71 1.08 -0.67
C ILE A 39 5.94 0.98 0.25
N ARG A 40 7.14 0.76 -0.32
CA ARG A 40 8.38 0.75 0.44
C ARG A 40 8.62 2.07 1.16
N ASN A 41 8.34 3.20 0.49
CA ASN A 41 8.49 4.52 1.10
C ASN A 41 7.56 4.68 2.31
N MET A 42 6.35 4.11 2.29
CA MET A 42 5.47 4.15 3.45
C MET A 42 6.01 3.38 4.65
N ALA A 43 6.70 2.25 4.45
CA ALA A 43 7.33 1.51 5.55
C ALA A 43 8.41 2.34 6.24
N VAL A 44 9.17 3.12 5.47
CA VAL A 44 10.18 4.06 5.98
C VAL A 44 9.51 5.22 6.71
N LEU A 45 8.49 5.84 6.11
CA LEU A 45 7.78 6.97 6.74
C LEU A 45 7.12 6.54 8.05
N ALA A 46 6.45 5.40 8.08
CA ALA A 46 5.85 4.87 9.31
C ALA A 46 6.87 4.63 10.42
N ASN A 47 8.10 4.24 10.08
CA ASN A 47 9.15 4.03 11.07
C ASN A 47 9.76 5.34 11.60
N ASN A 48 9.57 6.46 10.90
CA ASN A 48 10.16 7.76 11.25
C ASN A 48 9.11 8.82 11.60
N ALA A 49 7.82 8.52 11.52
CA ALA A 49 6.74 9.42 11.91
C ALA A 49 6.75 9.63 13.43
N ASP A 50 6.39 10.82 13.88
CA ASP A 50 6.37 11.16 15.31
C ASP A 50 5.12 10.58 16.00
N CYS A 51 3.98 10.56 15.31
CA CYS A 51 2.73 9.97 15.79
C CYS A 51 1.89 9.34 14.67
N TYR A 52 0.86 8.58 15.06
CA TYR A 52 -0.04 7.93 14.13
C TYR A 52 -0.79 8.92 13.24
N GLU A 53 -1.28 10.02 13.83
CA GLU A 53 -2.08 11.04 13.15
C GLU A 53 -1.29 11.71 12.01
N GLU A 54 0.00 11.95 12.20
CA GLU A 54 0.87 12.52 11.16
C GLU A 54 0.91 11.61 9.94
N LEU A 55 1.19 10.31 10.15
CA LEU A 55 1.23 9.35 9.06
C LEU A 55 -0.14 9.19 8.38
N ARG A 56 -1.23 9.21 9.16
CA ARG A 56 -2.60 9.13 8.66
C ARG A 56 -2.94 10.33 7.77
N LEU A 57 -2.65 11.54 8.23
CA LEU A 57 -2.82 12.79 7.47
C LEU A 57 -2.00 12.78 6.18
N PHE A 58 -0.79 12.23 6.22
CA PHE A 58 0.03 12.08 5.01
C PHE A 58 -0.62 11.16 3.97
N VAL A 59 -1.24 10.06 4.39
CA VAL A 59 -1.96 9.16 3.47
C VAL A 59 -3.22 9.85 2.92
N GLU A 60 -3.96 10.61 3.73
CA GLU A 60 -5.09 11.42 3.25
C GLU A 60 -4.65 12.44 2.20
N TYR A 61 -3.53 13.13 2.44
CA TYR A 61 -2.93 14.02 1.45
C TYR A 61 -2.58 13.28 0.15
N LYS A 62 -2.01 12.07 0.24
CA LYS A 62 -1.70 11.26 -0.95
C LYS A 62 -2.95 10.89 -1.74
N ILE A 63 -4.06 10.56 -1.08
CA ILE A 63 -5.35 10.30 -1.72
C ILE A 63 -5.83 11.56 -2.45
N ALA A 64 -5.86 12.71 -1.77
CA ALA A 64 -6.33 13.97 -2.36
C ALA A 64 -5.47 14.45 -3.54
N LYS A 65 -4.14 14.22 -3.48
CA LYS A 65 -3.20 14.56 -4.56
C LYS A 65 -3.34 13.63 -5.78
N GLY A 66 -3.91 12.44 -5.60
CA GLY A 66 -3.91 11.38 -6.60
C GLY A 66 -2.53 10.71 -6.77
N ASN A 67 -2.20 10.30 -7.99
CA ASN A 67 -1.03 9.45 -8.31
C ASN A 67 -1.20 7.99 -7.85
N GLY A 68 -2.41 7.47 -8.02
CA GLY A 68 -2.71 6.04 -7.86
C GLY A 68 -3.21 5.66 -6.46
N TRP A 69 -3.05 6.53 -5.47
CA TRP A 69 -3.66 6.38 -4.13
C TRP A 69 -5.18 6.53 -4.15
N ASP A 70 -5.68 7.35 -5.08
CA ASP A 70 -7.09 7.55 -5.44
C ASP A 70 -7.62 6.47 -6.40
N GLY A 71 -6.78 5.49 -6.77
CA GLY A 71 -7.15 4.46 -7.72
C GLY A 71 -8.27 3.55 -7.21
N LYS A 72 -9.23 3.25 -8.07
CA LYS A 72 -10.25 2.21 -7.83
C LYS A 72 -9.59 0.86 -7.54
N PHE A 73 -10.08 0.19 -6.51
CA PHE A 73 -9.58 -1.07 -5.94
C PHE A 73 -10.77 -1.93 -5.52
N LYS A 74 -10.77 -3.23 -5.88
CA LYS A 74 -11.86 -4.18 -5.58
C LYS A 74 -13.26 -3.59 -5.82
N GLY A 75 -13.55 -3.25 -7.08
CA GLY A 75 -14.77 -2.55 -7.48
C GLY A 75 -14.58 -1.03 -7.44
N ASP A 76 -15.46 -0.32 -6.75
CA ASP A 76 -15.47 1.15 -6.69
C ASP A 76 -14.81 1.73 -5.44
N ARG A 77 -14.13 0.91 -4.63
CA ARG A 77 -13.44 1.41 -3.43
C ARG A 77 -12.14 2.11 -3.81
N ILE A 78 -11.70 3.06 -3.00
CA ILE A 78 -10.45 3.78 -3.23
C ILE A 78 -9.33 3.09 -2.45
N PHE A 79 -8.21 2.79 -3.14
CA PHE A 79 -7.09 2.07 -2.55
C PHE A 79 -6.58 2.72 -1.25
N GLY A 80 -6.33 4.03 -1.26
CA GLY A 80 -5.82 4.72 -0.08
C GLY A 80 -6.79 4.70 1.10
N HIS A 81 -8.11 4.68 0.87
CA HIS A 81 -9.08 4.52 1.96
C HIS A 81 -9.02 3.12 2.59
N GLU A 82 -8.76 2.07 1.80
CA GLU A 82 -8.54 0.72 2.35
C GLU A 82 -7.22 0.62 3.13
N VAL A 83 -6.17 1.34 2.69
CA VAL A 83 -4.92 1.48 3.45
C VAL A 83 -5.18 2.15 4.80
N LEU A 84 -5.90 3.29 4.82
CA LEU A 84 -6.28 3.97 6.05
C LEU A 84 -7.07 3.05 6.99
N ARG A 85 -8.04 2.30 6.46
CA ARG A 85 -8.81 1.32 7.25
C ARG A 85 -7.92 0.26 7.89
N CYS A 86 -6.89 -0.23 7.20
CA CYS A 86 -5.93 -1.17 7.76
C CYS A 86 -5.06 -0.51 8.84
N MET A 87 -4.60 0.72 8.59
CA MET A 87 -3.83 1.51 9.57
C MET A 87 -4.62 1.78 10.85
N ASP A 88 -5.87 2.24 10.73
CA ASP A 88 -6.76 2.54 11.86
C ASP A 88 -6.97 1.29 12.72
N LYS A 89 -7.21 0.12 12.10
CA LYS A 89 -7.33 -1.16 12.81
C LYS A 89 -6.04 -1.56 13.53
N ILE A 90 -4.88 -1.37 12.91
CA ILE A 90 -3.59 -1.65 13.57
C ILE A 90 -3.44 -0.73 14.79
N TYR A 91 -3.77 0.55 14.66
CA TYR A 91 -3.70 1.52 15.75
C TYR A 91 -4.61 1.13 16.92
N GLU A 92 -5.86 0.76 16.64
CA GLU A 92 -6.80 0.26 17.64
C GLU A 92 -6.28 -1.01 18.35
N MET A 93 -5.75 -1.97 17.60
CA MET A 93 -5.18 -3.21 18.17
C MET A 93 -3.93 -2.97 19.04
N CYS A 94 -3.24 -1.87 18.84
CA CYS A 94 -2.12 -1.43 19.67
C CYS A 94 -2.56 -0.53 20.84
N ASN A 95 -3.85 -0.55 21.20
CA ASN A 95 -4.43 0.30 22.24
C ASN A 95 -4.13 1.80 22.02
N ARG A 96 -4.09 2.24 20.76
CA ARG A 96 -3.77 3.62 20.37
C ARG A 96 -2.39 4.09 20.86
N ASN A 97 -1.45 3.18 21.03
CA ASN A 97 -0.06 3.51 21.32
C ASN A 97 0.68 3.83 20.01
N ASP A 98 1.08 5.09 19.81
CA ASP A 98 1.74 5.53 18.58
C ASP A 98 2.98 4.71 18.25
N ARG A 99 3.90 4.55 19.22
CA ARG A 99 5.16 3.85 19.00
C ARG A 99 4.94 2.41 18.56
N GLU A 100 4.02 1.69 19.20
CA GLU A 100 3.73 0.31 18.85
C GLU A 100 2.98 0.20 17.52
N ALA A 101 2.00 1.08 17.29
CA ALA A 101 1.23 1.12 16.05
C ALA A 101 2.11 1.43 14.84
N LEU A 102 2.91 2.50 14.90
CA LEU A 102 3.83 2.90 13.84
C LEU A 102 4.83 1.78 13.51
N ARG A 103 5.36 1.08 14.53
CA ARG A 103 6.21 -0.11 14.33
C ARG A 103 5.48 -1.23 13.57
N ASN A 104 4.21 -1.49 13.91
CA ASN A 104 3.43 -2.53 13.22
C ASN A 104 2.94 -2.10 11.83
N ILE A 105 2.62 -0.82 11.63
CA ILE A 105 2.28 -0.23 10.33
C ILE A 105 3.50 -0.28 9.40
N SER A 106 4.69 0.02 9.90
CA SER A 106 5.96 -0.13 9.16
C SER A 106 6.16 -1.57 8.68
N LYS A 107 5.94 -2.58 9.55
CA LYS A 107 5.96 -4.00 9.17
C LYS A 107 4.91 -4.35 8.11
N PHE A 108 3.68 -3.87 8.29
CA PHE A 108 2.59 -4.07 7.33
C PHE A 108 2.97 -3.56 5.93
N PHE A 109 3.46 -2.32 5.82
CA PHE A 109 3.93 -1.79 4.54
C PHE A 109 5.15 -2.55 4.01
N GLY A 110 6.05 -3.01 4.88
CA GLY A 110 7.19 -3.84 4.50
C GLY A 110 6.76 -5.18 3.88
N TYR A 111 5.77 -5.86 4.45
CA TYR A 111 5.21 -7.10 3.91
C TYR A 111 4.44 -6.85 2.60
N LEU A 112 3.63 -5.79 2.56
CA LEU A 112 2.91 -5.40 1.35
C LEU A 112 3.87 -5.09 0.20
N TYR A 113 4.98 -4.39 0.48
CA TYR A 113 6.04 -4.13 -0.48
C TYR A 113 6.54 -5.42 -1.12
N TRP A 114 6.91 -6.43 -0.32
CA TRP A 114 7.43 -7.69 -0.84
C TRP A 114 6.42 -8.41 -1.73
N LYS A 115 5.14 -8.38 -1.36
CA LYS A 115 4.07 -8.98 -2.15
C LYS A 115 3.90 -8.27 -3.49
N VAL A 116 3.78 -6.94 -3.48
CA VAL A 116 3.63 -6.15 -4.71
C VAL A 116 4.87 -6.28 -5.60
N TYR A 117 6.07 -6.26 -5.01
CA TYR A 117 7.32 -6.45 -5.74
C TYR A 117 7.38 -7.80 -6.45
N ALA A 118 6.94 -8.88 -5.79
CA ALA A 118 6.88 -10.20 -6.40
C ALA A 118 5.91 -10.23 -7.61
N LEU A 119 4.75 -9.58 -7.50
CA LEU A 119 3.79 -9.44 -8.60
C LEU A 119 4.38 -8.65 -9.77
N GLU A 120 5.03 -7.52 -9.50
CA GLU A 120 5.68 -6.71 -10.53
C GLU A 120 6.79 -7.49 -11.26
N LYS A 121 7.60 -8.26 -10.51
CA LYS A 121 8.63 -9.11 -11.12
C LYS A 121 8.06 -10.25 -11.96
N ALA A 122 6.98 -10.88 -11.51
CA ALA A 122 6.34 -11.97 -12.26
C ALA A 122 5.79 -11.52 -13.62
N ASN A 123 5.47 -10.22 -13.78
CA ASN A 123 4.93 -9.66 -15.02
C ASN A 123 5.98 -9.06 -15.96
N LYS A 124 7.26 -9.02 -15.58
CA LYS A 124 8.30 -8.56 -16.52
C LYS A 124 8.58 -9.65 -17.56
N PRO A 125 8.50 -9.36 -18.87
CA PRO A 125 8.88 -10.33 -19.89
C PRO A 125 10.34 -10.73 -19.68
N ARG A 126 10.62 -12.04 -19.71
CA ARG A 126 12.00 -12.53 -19.71
C ARG A 126 12.70 -11.94 -20.94
N LYS A 127 13.74 -11.12 -20.74
CA LYS A 127 14.62 -10.72 -21.83
C LYS A 127 15.31 -11.99 -22.33
N THR A 128 14.88 -12.52 -23.46
CA THR A 128 15.67 -13.45 -24.26
C THR A 128 16.80 -12.65 -24.89
N ASN A 129 18.01 -12.83 -24.38
CA ASN A 129 19.22 -12.37 -25.08
C ASN A 129 19.36 -13.24 -26.33
N ASN A 130 19.10 -12.65 -27.50
CA ASN A 130 19.57 -13.18 -28.78
C ASN A 130 21.01 -12.71 -29.01
#